data_AF-A0A852UQP8-F1
#
_entry.id   AF-A0A852UQP8-F1
#
_cell.length_a   1.000
_cell.length_b   1.000
_cell.length_c   1.000
_cell.angle_alpha   90.00
_cell.angle_beta   90.00
_cell.angle_gamma   90.00
#
_symmetry.space_group_name_H-M   'P 1'
#
loop_
_entity.id
_entity.type
_entity.pdbx_description
1 polymer ?
#
loop_
_entity_poly.entity_id
_entity_poly.type
_entity_poly.pdbx_seq_one_letter_code
_entity_poly.pdbx_strand_id
1 'polypeptide(L)'
;MRILFYISIFISGLITAFTFFFAHKLTVPFDPAKDLLGGGNGNPALFFVLAPGLVSFYFYFSLIFVFEKLHKSFSLTKQKWFKYSYLLVFLFIGVTTFYRAIIYRNYINTNHPYMEVGLLSQFSNHIFFNIWTFIALLSFIGFISFWTKKN
;
A
#
# COMPACT_ATOMS: atom_id res chain seq x y z
N MET A 1 8.75 -17.73 -22.75
CA MET A 1 8.64 -17.60 -21.28
C MET A 1 8.85 -16.18 -20.75
N ARG A 2 9.89 -15.43 -21.17
CA ARG A 2 10.13 -14.04 -20.67
C ARG A 2 8.97 -13.06 -20.94
N ILE A 3 8.38 -13.09 -22.14
CA ILE A 3 7.23 -12.22 -22.48
C ILE A 3 6.01 -12.53 -21.62
N LEU A 4 5.67 -13.82 -21.45
CA LEU A 4 4.56 -14.25 -20.61
C LEU A 4 4.72 -13.80 -19.15
N PHE A 5 5.95 -13.82 -18.61
CA PHE A 5 6.25 -13.29 -17.28
C PHE A 5 6.01 -11.78 -17.17
N TYR A 6 6.42 -10.99 -18.16
CA TYR A 6 6.15 -9.55 -18.14
C TYR A 6 4.65 -9.24 -18.31
N ILE A 7 3.94 -10.01 -19.14
CA ILE A 7 2.49 -9.91 -19.28
C ILE A 7 1.79 -10.26 -17.96
N SER A 8 2.22 -11.31 -17.26
CA SER A 8 1.63 -11.70 -15.97
C SER A 8 1.88 -10.65 -14.89
N ILE A 9 3.06 -10.03 -14.85
CA ILE A 9 3.34 -8.88 -13.96
C ILE A 9 2.45 -7.69 -14.30
N PHE A 10 2.26 -7.40 -15.58
CA PHE A 10 1.43 -6.27 -16.00
C PHE A 10 -0.03 -6.47 -15.58
N ILE A 11 -0.60 -7.65 -15.85
CA ILE A 11 -1.97 -7.99 -15.46
C ILE A 11 -2.13 -7.99 -13.93
N SER A 12 -1.19 -8.58 -13.19
CA SER A 12 -1.24 -8.56 -11.73
C SER A 12 -1.08 -7.15 -11.15
N GLY A 13 -0.31 -6.29 -11.81
CA GLY A 13 -0.21 -4.87 -11.50
C GLY A 13 -1.53 -4.12 -11.69
N LEU A 14 -2.26 -4.38 -12.78
CA LEU A 14 -3.59 -3.81 -13.01
C LEU A 14 -4.59 -4.26 -11.94
N ILE A 15 -4.58 -5.56 -11.58
CA ILE A 15 -5.43 -6.10 -10.50
C ILE A 15 -5.08 -5.45 -9.16
N THR A 16 -3.80 -5.26 -8.87
CA THR A 16 -3.35 -4.59 -7.63
C THR A 16 -3.75 -3.12 -7.61
N ALA A 17 -3.63 -2.41 -8.72
CA ALA A 17 -4.07 -1.02 -8.81
C ALA A 17 -5.59 -0.89 -8.64
N PHE A 18 -6.36 -1.78 -9.27
CA PHE A 18 -7.81 -1.88 -9.10
C PHE A 18 -8.19 -2.14 -7.64
N THR A 19 -7.49 -3.06 -6.99
CA THR A 19 -7.64 -3.37 -5.56
C THR A 19 -7.50 -2.13 -4.70
N PHE A 20 -6.40 -1.37 -4.87
CA PHE A 20 -6.16 -0.14 -4.12
C PHE A 20 -7.24 0.92 -4.41
N PHE A 21 -7.64 1.06 -5.67
CA PHE A 21 -8.65 2.04 -6.06
C PHE A 21 -10.03 1.74 -5.46
N PHE A 22 -10.50 0.49 -5.52
CA PHE A 22 -11.79 0.10 -4.96
C PHE A 22 -11.77 0.08 -3.44
N ALA A 23 -10.69 -0.40 -2.83
CA ALA A 23 -10.51 -0.30 -1.38
C ALA A 23 -10.52 1.17 -0.91
N HIS A 24 -9.97 2.10 -1.69
CA HIS A 24 -10.08 3.52 -1.41
C HIS A 24 -11.52 4.04 -1.56
N LYS A 25 -12.16 3.76 -2.69
CA LYS A 25 -13.49 4.30 -3.04
C LYS A 25 -14.64 3.76 -2.20
N LEU A 26 -14.54 2.51 -1.77
CA LEU A 26 -15.60 1.84 -1.01
C LEU A 26 -15.49 2.06 0.50
N THR A 27 -14.53 2.88 0.94
CA THR A 27 -14.45 3.30 2.33
C THR A 27 -15.27 4.56 2.54
N VAL A 28 -16.01 4.59 3.64
CA VAL A 28 -16.75 5.77 4.04
C VAL A 28 -15.73 6.78 4.58
N PRO A 29 -15.54 7.96 3.95
CA PRO A 29 -14.72 8.99 4.54
C PRO A 29 -15.36 9.42 5.85
N PHE A 30 -14.56 9.48 6.91
CA PHE A 30 -15.02 9.93 8.21
C PHE A 30 -15.51 11.38 8.13
N ASP A 31 -16.75 11.62 8.55
CA ASP A 31 -17.38 12.94 8.62
C ASP A 31 -17.81 13.21 10.07
N PRO A 32 -17.10 14.08 10.82
CA PRO A 32 -17.40 14.34 12.22
C PRO A 32 -18.74 15.07 12.44
N ALA A 33 -19.36 15.60 11.37
CA ALA A 33 -20.62 16.32 11.44
C ALA A 33 -21.84 15.43 11.15
N LYS A 34 -21.65 14.14 10.85
CA LYS A 34 -22.73 13.19 10.56
C LYS A 34 -22.77 12.08 11.59
N ASP A 35 -23.97 11.59 11.87
CA ASP A 35 -24.14 10.36 12.64
C ASP A 35 -23.37 9.22 11.97
N LEU A 36 -22.45 8.63 12.73
CA LEU A 36 -21.75 7.42 12.29
C LEU A 36 -22.75 6.27 12.39
N LEU A 37 -23.40 5.94 11.28
CA LEU A 37 -24.24 4.74 11.17
C LEU A 37 -23.38 3.60 10.63
N GLY A 38 -22.73 2.88 11.54
CA GLY A 38 -21.84 1.77 11.18
C GLY A 38 -20.92 1.38 12.33
N GLY A 39 -21.46 0.84 13.41
CA GLY A 39 -20.69 0.33 14.56
C GLY A 39 -20.29 -1.14 14.45
N GLY A 40 -20.08 -1.66 13.23
CA GLY A 40 -19.69 -3.05 13.01
C GLY A 40 -18.32 -3.14 12.34
N ASN A 41 -17.52 -4.15 12.70
CA ASN A 41 -16.22 -4.46 12.07
C ASN A 41 -16.37 -4.97 10.61
N GLY A 42 -17.53 -4.76 9.98
CA GLY A 42 -17.76 -5.04 8.58
C GLY A 42 -16.92 -4.09 7.76
N ASN A 43 -15.76 -4.55 7.31
CA ASN A 43 -14.86 -3.77 6.47
C ASN A 43 -14.93 -4.32 5.03
N PRO A 44 -16.03 -4.09 4.29
CA PRO A 44 -16.22 -4.65 2.95
C PRO A 44 -15.13 -4.18 1.98
N ALA A 45 -14.53 -3.01 2.21
CA ALA A 45 -13.38 -2.53 1.45
C ALA A 45 -12.16 -3.45 1.56
N LEU A 46 -11.92 -4.09 2.73
CA LEU A 46 -10.84 -5.08 2.86
C LEU A 46 -11.08 -6.34 2.04
N PHE A 47 -12.32 -6.67 1.69
CA PHE A 47 -12.57 -7.81 0.80
C PHE A 47 -11.92 -7.61 -0.58
N PHE A 48 -11.95 -6.38 -1.09
CA PHE A 48 -11.28 -6.00 -2.34
C PHE A 48 -9.75 -6.05 -2.24
N VAL A 49 -9.19 -6.09 -1.03
CA VAL A 49 -7.75 -6.26 -0.77
C VAL A 49 -7.40 -7.73 -0.56
N LEU A 50 -8.19 -8.44 0.24
CA LEU A 50 -7.93 -9.82 0.63
C LEU A 50 -8.19 -10.80 -0.53
N ALA A 51 -9.29 -10.64 -1.26
CA ALA A 51 -9.65 -11.55 -2.35
C ALA A 51 -8.58 -11.59 -3.47
N PRO A 52 -8.09 -10.46 -3.99
CA PRO A 52 -6.95 -10.43 -4.92
C PRO A 52 -5.59 -10.37 -4.19
N GLY A 53 -5.53 -10.64 -2.88
CA GLY A 53 -4.34 -10.46 -2.06
C GLY A 53 -3.14 -11.29 -2.56
N LEU A 54 -3.38 -12.56 -2.94
CA LEU A 54 -2.34 -13.42 -3.52
C LEU A 54 -1.79 -12.87 -4.84
N VAL A 55 -2.64 -12.29 -5.69
CA VAL A 55 -2.23 -11.66 -6.95
C VAL A 55 -1.41 -10.40 -6.68
N SER A 56 -1.81 -9.63 -5.67
CA SER A 56 -1.08 -8.44 -5.22
C SER A 56 0.30 -8.79 -4.67
N PHE A 57 0.39 -9.84 -3.85
CA PHE A 57 1.68 -10.35 -3.37
C PHE A 57 2.55 -10.83 -4.53
N TYR A 58 1.99 -11.61 -5.46
CA TYR A 58 2.70 -12.05 -6.66
C TYR A 58 3.26 -10.86 -7.46
N PHE A 59 2.47 -9.79 -7.64
CA PHE A 59 2.90 -8.57 -8.31
C PHE A 59 4.11 -7.93 -7.60
N TYR A 60 4.00 -7.68 -6.29
CA TYR A 60 5.08 -7.05 -5.52
C TYR A 60 6.34 -7.91 -5.46
N PHE A 61 6.22 -9.22 -5.26
CA PHE A 61 7.38 -10.12 -5.31
C PHE A 61 8.03 -10.16 -6.68
N SER A 62 7.24 -10.20 -7.75
CA SER A 62 7.78 -10.24 -9.12
C SER A 62 8.50 -8.94 -9.49
N LEU A 63 8.04 -7.80 -8.96
CA LEU A 63 8.69 -6.51 -9.15
C LEU A 63 10.11 -6.44 -8.58
N ILE A 64 10.45 -7.27 -7.59
CA ILE A 64 11.83 -7.35 -7.08
C ILE A 64 12.80 -7.67 -8.23
N PHE A 65 12.47 -8.64 -9.08
CA PHE A 65 13.30 -9.02 -10.23
C PHE A 65 13.32 -7.96 -11.33
N VAL A 66 12.19 -7.26 -11.52
CA VAL A 66 12.09 -6.15 -12.48
C VAL A 66 13.00 -5.01 -12.06
N PHE A 67 12.92 -4.60 -10.79
CA PHE A 67 13.78 -3.55 -10.23
C PHE A 67 15.25 -3.96 -10.23
N GLU A 68 15.58 -5.20 -9.86
CA GLU A 68 16.95 -5.69 -9.91
C GLU A 68 17.56 -5.53 -11.32
N LYS A 69 16.81 -5.94 -12.35
CA LYS A 69 17.25 -5.79 -13.74
C LYS A 69 17.37 -4.32 -14.15
N LEU A 70 16.43 -3.48 -13.73
CA LEU A 70 16.44 -2.04 -13.99
C LEU A 70 17.64 -1.37 -13.32
N HIS A 71 17.95 -1.69 -12.06
CA HIS A 71 19.10 -1.12 -11.35
C HIS A 71 20.43 -1.53 -11.97
N LYS A 72 20.54 -2.77 -12.47
CA LYS A 72 21.74 -3.24 -13.19
C LYS A 72 22.03 -2.44 -14.47
N SER A 73 21.03 -1.80 -15.08
CA SER A 73 21.22 -0.94 -16.24
C SER A 73 21.81 0.44 -15.91
N PHE A 74 21.88 0.81 -14.63
CA PHE A 74 22.36 2.11 -14.18
C PHE A 74 23.78 2.08 -13.64
N SER A 75 24.45 3.23 -13.66
CA SER A 75 25.75 3.41 -13.01
C SER A 75 25.64 3.25 -11.48
N LEU A 76 26.76 2.91 -10.83
CA LEU A 76 26.83 2.72 -9.37
C LEU A 76 26.36 3.96 -8.59
N THR A 77 26.67 5.16 -9.08
CA THR A 77 26.21 6.41 -8.45
C THR A 77 24.69 6.53 -8.50
N LYS A 78 24.06 6.26 -9.66
CA LYS A 78 22.61 6.27 -9.80
C LYS A 78 21.95 5.19 -8.95
N GLN A 79 22.53 3.99 -8.88
CA GLN A 79 22.05 2.91 -8.01
C GLN A 79 22.02 3.35 -6.53
N LYS A 80 23.07 4.02 -6.04
CA LYS A 80 23.09 4.57 -4.67
C LYS A 80 21.96 5.58 -4.44
N TRP A 81 21.78 6.53 -5.36
CA TRP A 81 20.69 7.52 -5.27
C TRP A 81 19.31 6.88 -5.26
N PHE A 82 19.04 5.90 -6.12
CA PHE A 82 17.78 5.15 -6.12
C PHE A 82 17.55 4.41 -4.81
N LYS A 83 18.58 3.74 -4.27
CA LYS A 83 18.48 3.05 -2.97
C LYS A 83 18.04 4.00 -1.86
N TYR A 84 18.66 5.18 -1.76
CA TYR A 84 18.30 6.16 -0.73
C TYR A 84 16.94 6.79 -0.98
N SER A 85 16.59 7.11 -2.23
CA SER A 85 15.30 7.73 -2.54
C SER A 85 14.13 6.79 -2.27
N TYR A 86 14.26 5.50 -2.60
CA TYR A 86 13.23 4.50 -2.26
C TYR A 86 13.00 4.40 -0.75
N LEU A 87 14.09 4.33 0.04
CA LEU A 87 13.99 4.26 1.49
C LEU A 87 13.31 5.51 2.05
N LEU A 88 13.73 6.69 1.60
CA LEU A 88 13.19 7.96 2.07
C LEU A 88 11.70 8.11 1.74
N VAL A 89 11.29 7.76 0.51
CA VAL A 89 9.89 7.79 0.09
C VAL A 89 9.06 6.81 0.92
N PHE A 90 9.54 5.58 1.12
CA PHE A 90 8.85 4.59 1.93
C PHE A 90 8.66 5.05 3.38
N LEU A 91 9.72 5.54 4.01
CA LEU A 91 9.66 6.02 5.40
C LEU A 91 8.77 7.25 5.55
N PHE A 92 8.91 8.24 4.66
CA PHE A 92 8.11 9.46 4.72
C PHE A 92 6.62 9.17 4.58
N ILE A 93 6.23 8.39 3.56
CA ILE A 93 4.82 8.02 3.36
C ILE A 93 4.33 7.09 4.49
N GLY A 94 5.15 6.14 4.93
CA GLY A 94 4.81 5.25 6.04
C GLY A 94 4.51 6.01 7.32
N VAL A 95 5.43 6.89 7.75
CA VAL A 95 5.26 7.70 8.97
C VAL A 95 4.02 8.58 8.88
N THR A 96 3.81 9.28 7.76
CA THR A 96 2.64 10.15 7.59
C THR A 96 1.32 9.37 7.57
N THR A 97 1.31 8.17 6.97
CA THR A 97 0.16 7.26 6.95
C THR A 97 -0.21 6.81 8.36
N PHE A 98 0.76 6.29 9.12
CA PHE A 98 0.52 5.84 10.50
C PHE A 98 0.12 6.98 11.42
N TYR A 99 0.79 8.14 11.31
CA TYR A 99 0.44 9.33 12.09
C TYR A 99 -1.01 9.76 11.87
N ARG A 100 -1.47 9.84 10.62
CA ARG A 100 -2.87 10.15 10.28
C ARG A 100 -3.84 9.11 10.82
N ALA A 101 -3.52 7.82 10.66
CA ALA A 101 -4.36 6.74 11.16
C ALA A 101 -4.51 6.76 12.69
N ILE A 102 -3.45 7.12 13.43
CA ILE A 102 -3.48 7.27 14.89
C ILE A 102 -4.38 8.44 15.30
N ILE A 103 -4.27 9.59 14.62
CA ILE A 103 -5.15 10.74 14.88
C ILE A 103 -6.61 10.36 14.67
N TYR A 104 -6.93 9.69 13.55
CA TYR A 104 -8.28 9.24 13.24
C TYR A 104 -8.82 8.28 14.30
N ARG A 105 -8.05 7.25 14.64
CA ARG A 105 -8.40 6.29 15.68
C ARG A 105 -8.70 6.98 17.01
N ASN A 106 -7.80 7.86 17.46
CA ASN A 106 -7.95 8.54 18.75
C ASN A 106 -9.17 9.46 18.74
N TYR A 107 -9.38 10.22 17.65
CA TYR A 107 -10.56 11.07 17.51
C TYR A 107 -11.86 10.26 17.61
N ILE A 108 -11.97 9.14 16.88
CA ILE A 108 -13.16 8.30 16.89
C ILE A 108 -13.36 7.68 18.27
N ASN A 109 -12.33 7.08 18.87
CA ASN A 109 -12.45 6.42 20.16
C ASN A 109 -12.76 7.39 21.31
N THR A 110 -12.31 8.65 21.22
CA THR A 110 -12.62 9.68 22.22
C THR A 110 -14.04 10.24 22.07
N ASN A 111 -14.52 10.46 20.85
CA ASN A 111 -15.81 11.12 20.61
C ASN A 111 -16.98 10.14 20.38
N HIS A 112 -16.68 8.89 20.05
CA HIS A 112 -17.66 7.83 19.74
C HIS A 112 -17.32 6.54 20.50
N PRO A 113 -17.49 6.51 21.85
CA PRO A 113 -17.01 5.41 22.70
C PRO A 113 -17.66 4.05 22.41
N TYR A 114 -18.80 4.03 21.71
CA TYR A 114 -19.52 2.81 21.31
C TYR A 114 -18.99 2.16 20.02
N MET A 115 -17.96 2.74 19.36
CA MET A 115 -17.47 2.28 18.05
C MET A 115 -16.06 1.68 18.05
N GLU A 116 -15.36 1.63 19.19
CA GLU A 116 -13.92 1.30 19.33
C GLU A 116 -13.24 0.77 18.06
N VAL A 117 -12.45 1.64 17.41
CA VAL A 117 -11.81 1.32 16.13
C VAL A 117 -10.32 1.05 16.28
N GLY A 118 -9.83 0.10 15.48
CA GLY A 118 -8.41 -0.13 15.26
C GLY A 118 -7.79 0.87 14.27
N LEU A 119 -6.49 0.74 14.02
CA LEU A 119 -5.81 1.54 12.99
C LEU A 119 -6.33 1.23 11.60
N LEU A 120 -6.57 -0.05 11.29
CA LEU A 120 -7.28 -0.48 10.09
C LEU A 120 -8.76 -0.66 10.43
N SER A 121 -9.60 0.17 9.84
CA SER A 121 -11.04 0.16 10.04
C SER A 121 -11.74 0.67 8.79
N GLN A 122 -13.05 0.48 8.69
CA GLN A 122 -13.86 1.04 7.61
C GLN A 122 -13.69 2.57 7.44
N PHE A 123 -13.34 3.30 8.52
CA PHE A 123 -13.17 4.75 8.52
C PHE A 123 -11.76 5.22 8.19
N SER A 124 -10.74 4.37 8.40
CA SER A 124 -9.32 4.72 8.22
C SER A 124 -8.67 4.02 7.03
N ASN A 125 -9.34 3.05 6.41
CA ASN A 125 -8.80 2.30 5.28
C ASN A 125 -8.37 3.18 4.08
N HIS A 126 -9.07 4.29 3.79
CA HIS A 126 -8.65 5.22 2.72
C HIS A 126 -7.23 5.80 2.95
N ILE A 127 -6.78 5.85 4.21
CA ILE A 127 -5.44 6.28 4.61
C ILE A 127 -4.40 5.22 4.21
N PHE A 128 -4.75 3.94 4.31
CA PHE A 128 -3.87 2.81 3.99
C PHE A 128 -3.93 2.36 2.53
N PHE A 129 -5.07 2.53 1.88
CA PHE A 129 -5.29 2.16 0.49
C PHE A 129 -5.51 3.43 -0.33
N ASN A 130 -4.41 4.02 -0.80
CA ASN A 130 -4.42 5.13 -1.73
C ASN A 130 -3.16 5.09 -2.61
N ILE A 131 -3.05 6.04 -3.53
CA ILE A 131 -1.94 6.10 -4.46
C ILE A 131 -0.57 6.27 -3.76
N TRP A 132 -0.53 6.98 -2.63
CA TRP A 132 0.72 7.22 -1.91
C TRP A 132 1.21 5.96 -1.23
N THR A 133 0.34 5.21 -0.55
CA THR A 133 0.73 3.94 0.08
C THR A 133 1.07 2.88 -0.97
N PHE A 134 0.43 2.91 -2.14
CA PHE A 134 0.84 2.09 -3.29
C PHE A 134 2.27 2.42 -3.74
N ILE A 135 2.60 3.71 -3.89
CA ILE A 135 3.97 4.18 -4.22
C ILE A 135 4.97 3.81 -3.13
N ALA A 136 4.57 3.89 -1.85
CA ALA A 136 5.41 3.50 -0.73
C ALA A 136 5.77 2.02 -0.80
N LEU A 137 4.81 1.14 -1.09
CA LEU A 137 5.05 -0.28 -1.29
C LEU A 137 5.96 -0.55 -2.50
N LEU A 138 5.73 0.13 -3.64
CA LEU A 138 6.64 0.03 -4.78
C LEU A 138 8.07 0.46 -4.43
N SER A 139 8.20 1.53 -3.64
CA SER A 139 9.50 2.02 -3.17
C SER A 139 10.15 1.00 -2.23
N PHE A 140 9.40 0.39 -1.32
CA PHE A 140 9.90 -0.68 -0.45
C PHE A 140 10.40 -1.88 -1.25
N ILE A 141 9.67 -2.31 -2.28
CA ILE A 141 10.10 -3.39 -3.17
C ILE A 141 11.37 -3.00 -3.95
N GLY A 142 11.42 -1.78 -4.49
CA GLY A 142 12.60 -1.25 -5.18
C GLY A 142 13.81 -1.08 -4.25
N PHE A 143 13.60 -0.86 -2.96
CA PHE A 143 14.64 -0.91 -1.96
C PHE A 143 15.12 -2.36 -1.77
N ILE A 144 14.22 -3.29 -1.46
CA ILE A 144 14.52 -4.71 -1.23
C ILE A 144 15.31 -5.34 -2.39
N SER A 145 15.04 -4.97 -3.64
CA SER A 145 15.74 -5.53 -4.80
C SER A 145 17.25 -5.30 -4.82
N PHE A 146 17.79 -4.39 -4.00
CA PHE A 146 19.24 -4.26 -3.84
C PHE A 146 19.86 -5.39 -3.00
N TRP A 147 19.07 -6.13 -2.22
CA TRP A 147 19.51 -7.23 -1.35
C TRP A 147 19.31 -8.62 -1.95
N THR A 148 18.69 -8.75 -3.13
CA THR A 148 18.59 -10.05 -3.83
C THR A 148 19.86 -10.47 -4.53
N LYS A 149 20.89 -9.61 -4.56
CA LYS A 149 22.22 -9.96 -5.05
C LYS A 149 22.81 -11.08 -4.19
N LYS A 150 22.85 -12.29 -4.75
CA LYS A 150 23.89 -13.25 -4.37
C LYS A 150 25.24 -12.64 -4.77
N ASN A 151 26.15 -12.57 -3.80
CA ASN A 151 27.58 -12.44 -4.07
C ASN A 151 28.05 -13.60 -4.94
#